data_AF-A0A158QAG8-F1
#
_entry.id   AF-A0A158QAG8-F1
#
_cell.length_a   1.000
_cell.length_b   1.000
_cell.length_c   1.000
_cell.angle_alpha   90.00
_cell.angle_beta   90.00
_cell.angle_gamma   90.00
#
_symmetry.space_group_name_H-M   'P 1'
#
loop_
_entity.id
_entity.type
_entity.pdbx_description
1 polymer ?
#
loop_
_entity_poly.entity_id
_entity_poly.type
_entity_poly.pdbx_seq_one_letter_code
_entity_poly.pdbx_strand_id
1 'polypeptide(L)'
;MALIITFSSRRIFLCAIDTVSRVFEEGDAYVEEATTSDTQRKERFESDHHDSSSEDGDAIADMPLGKAIKLKEKLGVRLFNKAFFGSSSTDKTQPYKPRTFKRDNPKRPREISSKKRVPKFRNILGNEKINKNIKYDPRFDERCGAFDEFLYRANYSFLDDIRREEKKVWFLLFFEDFRTLAESDRRKEVIRELRRENNERLRQGLKPVFKTRAQIRRRVLEKKFGELKKSNKLNRYMQRRAEQKKFVLRDCIILCLVYGFVEF
;
A
#
# COMPACT_ATOMS: atom_id res chain seq x y z
N MET A 1 -37.85 -7.47 19.87
CA MET A 1 -36.89 -7.83 18.79
C MET A 1 -35.61 -7.00 18.90
N ALA A 2 -34.73 -7.27 19.89
CA ALA A 2 -33.58 -6.38 20.18
C ALA A 2 -32.35 -7.06 20.81
N LEU A 3 -32.10 -8.35 20.53
CA LEU A 3 -31.05 -9.15 21.22
C LEU A 3 -30.07 -9.90 20.31
N ILE A 4 -30.00 -9.59 19.01
CA ILE A 4 -29.21 -10.36 18.02
C ILE A 4 -27.97 -9.62 17.50
N ILE A 5 -27.97 -8.28 17.50
CA ILE A 5 -26.96 -7.48 16.76
C ILE A 5 -25.60 -7.37 17.49
N THR A 6 -25.56 -7.49 18.83
CA THR A 6 -24.34 -7.28 19.63
C THR A 6 -23.29 -8.40 19.52
N PHE A 7 -23.64 -9.57 18.97
CA PHE A 7 -22.75 -10.73 18.95
C PHE A 7 -21.73 -10.74 17.80
N SER A 8 -22.01 -10.03 16.70
CA SER A 8 -21.16 -10.03 15.50
C SER A 8 -19.82 -9.31 15.73
N SER A 9 -19.87 -8.07 16.23
CA SER A 9 -18.71 -7.18 16.32
C SER A 9 -17.57 -7.70 17.22
N ARG A 10 -17.87 -8.56 18.20
CA ARG A 10 -16.84 -9.14 19.09
C ARG A 10 -16.08 -10.33 18.48
N ARG A 11 -16.69 -11.11 17.58
CA ARG A 11 -15.97 -12.20 16.87
C ARG A 11 -14.96 -11.65 15.86
N ILE A 12 -15.29 -10.54 15.18
CA ILE A 12 -14.40 -9.87 14.23
C ILE A 12 -13.11 -9.38 14.92
N PHE A 13 -13.23 -8.79 16.12
CA PHE A 13 -12.09 -8.26 16.86
C PHE A 13 -11.07 -9.30 17.33
N LEU A 14 -11.51 -10.52 17.67
CA LEU A 14 -10.60 -11.59 18.11
C LEU A 14 -9.79 -12.17 16.93
N CYS A 15 -10.39 -12.29 15.74
CA CYS A 15 -9.74 -12.83 14.55
C CYS A 15 -8.59 -11.95 14.03
N ALA A 16 -8.61 -10.64 14.33
CA ALA A 16 -7.61 -9.67 13.88
C ALA A 16 -6.26 -9.75 14.64
N ILE A 17 -6.21 -10.38 15.82
CA ILE A 17 -5.01 -10.38 16.67
C ILE A 17 -4.06 -11.54 16.33
N ASP A 18 -4.60 -12.72 15.99
CA ASP A 18 -3.80 -13.91 15.68
C ASP A 18 -3.09 -13.86 14.32
N THR A 19 -3.60 -13.08 13.36
CA THR A 19 -3.02 -12.98 12.01
C THR A 19 -1.73 -12.15 11.97
N VAL A 20 -1.63 -11.08 12.75
CA VAL A 20 -0.44 -10.20 12.80
C VAL A 20 0.80 -10.92 13.31
N SER A 21 0.63 -11.95 14.15
CA SER A 21 1.74 -12.71 14.75
C SER A 21 2.44 -13.70 13.81
N ARG A 22 2.01 -13.81 12.54
CA ARG A 22 2.46 -14.86 11.60
C ARG A 22 3.30 -14.40 10.40
N VAL A 23 3.57 -13.09 10.27
CA VAL A 23 4.16 -12.47 9.07
C VAL A 23 5.59 -11.95 9.35
N PHE A 24 6.38 -12.65 10.16
CA PHE A 24 7.69 -12.16 10.63
C PHE A 24 8.78 -13.25 10.82
N GLU A 25 8.74 -14.29 10.00
CA GLU A 25 9.93 -15.07 9.58
C GLU A 25 9.91 -15.10 8.03
N GLU A 26 11.06 -15.32 7.37
CA GLU A 26 11.38 -14.99 5.94
C GLU A 26 11.64 -13.49 5.68
N GLY A 27 12.76 -13.06 5.06
CA GLY A 27 13.98 -13.79 4.69
C GLY A 27 15.09 -12.85 4.16
N ASP A 28 16.36 -13.22 4.34
CA ASP A 28 17.54 -12.46 3.85
C ASP A 28 17.95 -12.92 2.43
N ALA A 29 18.28 -11.98 1.53
CA ALA A 29 18.93 -12.28 0.24
C ALA A 29 19.76 -11.10 -0.32
N TYR A 30 20.98 -11.40 -0.78
CA TYR A 30 21.84 -10.56 -1.63
C TYR A 30 21.51 -10.81 -3.13
N VAL A 31 21.97 -9.93 -4.05
CA VAL A 31 22.67 -10.29 -5.32
C VAL A 31 23.11 -9.02 -6.11
N GLU A 32 24.09 -9.21 -7.00
CA GLU A 32 24.90 -8.25 -7.79
C GLU A 32 24.17 -7.45 -8.91
N GLU A 33 24.89 -6.48 -9.52
CA GLU A 33 24.53 -5.75 -10.74
C GLU A 33 24.98 -6.46 -12.05
N ALA A 34 24.32 -6.15 -13.18
CA ALA A 34 24.80 -6.42 -14.55
C ALA A 34 24.15 -5.44 -15.57
N THR A 35 24.73 -5.27 -16.76
CA THR A 35 24.60 -4.03 -17.58
C THR A 35 24.27 -4.22 -19.08
N THR A 36 23.80 -3.13 -19.74
CA THR A 36 23.92 -2.80 -21.20
C THR A 36 23.19 -3.70 -22.26
N SER A 37 22.85 -3.29 -23.50
CA SER A 37 22.75 -1.97 -24.20
C SER A 37 22.09 -2.07 -25.62
N ASP A 38 21.30 -1.05 -26.03
CA ASP A 38 21.04 -0.55 -27.41
C ASP A 38 20.54 -1.54 -28.55
N THR A 39 20.14 -1.20 -29.80
CA THR A 39 20.36 -0.03 -30.70
C THR A 39 19.20 0.25 -31.73
N GLN A 40 18.94 1.55 -31.98
CA GLN A 40 18.44 2.37 -33.14
C GLN A 40 18.23 1.77 -34.59
N ARG A 41 17.70 2.43 -35.66
CA ARG A 41 16.71 3.54 -35.98
C ARG A 41 16.82 3.99 -37.48
N LYS A 42 15.71 4.29 -38.22
CA LYS A 42 15.47 5.37 -39.28
C LYS A 42 14.38 4.94 -40.32
N GLU A 43 13.54 5.73 -41.04
CA GLU A 43 13.38 7.16 -41.46
C GLU A 43 14.22 7.64 -42.69
N ARG A 44 13.73 8.33 -43.75
CA ARG A 44 12.40 8.94 -44.15
C ARG A 44 12.40 9.32 -45.68
N PHE A 45 11.33 9.98 -46.19
CA PHE A 45 11.14 10.68 -47.51
C PHE A 45 10.69 9.81 -48.70
N GLU A 46 9.51 9.91 -49.35
CA GLU A 46 8.70 11.04 -49.93
C GLU A 46 9.30 11.59 -51.26
N SER A 47 8.55 11.98 -52.30
CA SER A 47 7.12 12.34 -52.53
C SER A 47 6.38 11.36 -53.52
N ASP A 48 5.32 11.61 -54.34
CA ASP A 48 4.62 12.82 -54.87
C ASP A 48 3.16 12.55 -55.39
N HIS A 49 2.56 13.37 -56.30
CA HIS A 49 1.11 13.41 -56.62
C HIS A 49 0.67 13.58 -58.11
N HIS A 50 -0.55 13.08 -58.40
CA HIS A 50 -1.52 13.61 -59.41
C HIS A 50 -2.83 12.79 -59.35
N ASP A 51 -4.00 13.37 -59.08
CA ASP A 51 -5.20 12.61 -58.67
C ASP A 51 -6.10 12.09 -59.82
N SER A 52 -6.81 10.97 -59.58
CA SER A 52 -7.95 10.46 -60.35
C SER A 52 -8.60 9.27 -59.61
N SER A 53 -9.72 9.49 -58.92
CA SER A 53 -10.51 8.43 -58.27
C SER A 53 -11.45 7.71 -59.24
N SER A 54 -11.59 6.39 -59.11
CA SER A 54 -12.54 5.58 -59.89
C SER A 54 -13.29 4.56 -59.03
N GLU A 55 -14.41 4.06 -59.54
CA GLU A 55 -15.42 3.26 -58.83
C GLU A 55 -14.99 1.81 -58.54
N ASP A 56 -13.74 1.46 -58.84
CA ASP A 56 -13.22 0.09 -58.84
C ASP A 56 -12.82 -0.44 -57.44
N GLY A 57 -12.85 0.41 -56.41
CA GLY A 57 -12.36 0.09 -55.06
C GLY A 57 -13.13 -1.06 -54.38
N ASP A 58 -14.46 -1.01 -54.40
CA ASP A 58 -15.30 -2.03 -53.78
C ASP A 58 -15.22 -3.37 -54.51
N ALA A 59 -15.06 -3.36 -55.84
CA ALA A 59 -14.82 -4.55 -56.65
C ALA A 59 -13.50 -5.28 -56.32
N ILE A 60 -12.57 -4.63 -55.59
CA ILE A 60 -11.37 -5.27 -55.04
C ILE A 60 -11.63 -5.94 -53.68
N ALA A 61 -12.60 -5.49 -52.90
CA ALA A 61 -12.95 -6.13 -51.63
C ALA A 61 -13.52 -7.55 -51.84
N ASP A 62 -14.34 -7.73 -52.88
CA ASP A 62 -15.00 -8.99 -53.20
C ASP A 62 -14.13 -9.99 -54.01
N MET A 63 -12.99 -9.55 -54.57
CA MET A 63 -12.14 -10.45 -55.35
C MET A 63 -11.19 -11.29 -54.47
N PRO A 64 -10.99 -12.60 -54.76
CA PRO A 64 -10.14 -13.45 -53.95
C PRO A 64 -8.70 -12.94 -53.92
N LEU A 65 -8.09 -12.91 -52.73
CA LEU A 65 -6.81 -12.25 -52.43
C LEU A 65 -5.68 -12.55 -53.43
N GLY A 66 -5.54 -13.81 -53.89
CA GLY A 66 -4.54 -14.19 -54.88
C GLY A 66 -4.69 -13.55 -56.27
N LYS A 67 -5.90 -13.03 -56.60
CA LYS A 67 -6.18 -12.26 -57.81
C LYS A 67 -5.85 -10.78 -57.60
N ALA A 68 -6.18 -10.22 -56.43
CA ALA A 68 -5.79 -8.87 -56.03
C ALA A 68 -4.25 -8.70 -55.93
N ILE A 69 -3.54 -9.69 -55.41
CA ILE A 69 -2.06 -9.72 -55.39
C ILE A 69 -1.50 -9.65 -56.82
N LYS A 70 -1.98 -10.50 -57.73
CA LYS A 70 -1.56 -10.49 -59.14
C LYS A 70 -1.92 -9.18 -59.86
N LEU A 71 -2.99 -8.50 -59.46
CA LEU A 71 -3.33 -7.17 -59.97
C LEU A 71 -2.35 -6.10 -59.46
N LYS A 72 -2.04 -6.13 -58.17
CA LYS A 72 -1.06 -5.24 -57.50
C LYS A 72 0.38 -5.43 -57.99
N GLU A 73 0.76 -6.65 -58.36
CA GLU A 73 2.04 -6.97 -59.00
C GLU A 73 2.11 -6.37 -60.42
N LYS A 74 1.04 -6.50 -61.21
CA LYS A 74 0.96 -5.97 -62.59
C LYS A 74 0.86 -4.45 -62.66
N LEU A 75 0.08 -3.82 -61.79
CA LEU A 75 -0.13 -2.37 -61.77
C LEU A 75 0.93 -1.62 -60.93
N GLY A 76 1.64 -2.33 -60.05
CA GLY A 76 2.59 -1.75 -59.11
C GLY A 76 1.94 -1.11 -57.88
N VAL A 77 2.56 -1.30 -56.71
CA VAL A 77 2.01 -0.92 -55.39
C VAL A 77 1.58 0.55 -55.30
N ARG A 78 2.36 1.47 -55.88
CA ARG A 78 2.07 2.92 -55.83
C ARG A 78 0.85 3.32 -56.65
N LEU A 79 0.63 2.71 -57.81
CA LEU A 79 -0.50 3.03 -58.68
C LEU A 79 -1.77 2.34 -58.16
N PHE A 80 -1.66 1.06 -57.79
CA PHE A 80 -2.72 0.28 -57.15
C PHE A 80 -3.29 1.00 -55.92
N ASN A 81 -2.46 1.34 -54.93
CA ASN A 81 -2.94 1.98 -53.69
C ASN A 81 -3.63 3.33 -53.94
N LYS A 82 -3.24 4.04 -55.01
CA LYS A 82 -3.71 5.37 -55.35
C LYS A 82 -5.03 5.36 -56.12
N ALA A 83 -5.24 4.36 -56.97
CA ALA A 83 -6.53 4.15 -57.65
C ALA A 83 -7.60 3.64 -56.68
N PHE A 84 -7.33 2.53 -55.97
CA PHE A 84 -8.36 1.80 -55.22
C PHE A 84 -8.63 2.35 -53.80
N PHE A 85 -7.72 3.14 -53.21
CA PHE A 85 -7.94 3.81 -51.90
C PHE A 85 -7.87 5.34 -51.99
N GLY A 86 -7.78 5.89 -53.21
CA GLY A 86 -7.58 7.30 -53.51
C GLY A 86 -6.24 7.87 -53.00
N SER A 87 -5.96 9.12 -53.36
CA SER A 87 -5.19 9.99 -52.45
C SER A 87 -6.08 10.34 -51.26
N SER A 88 -5.93 9.63 -50.14
CA SER A 88 -6.61 9.91 -48.88
C SER A 88 -6.08 11.19 -48.21
N SER A 89 -6.41 12.32 -48.83
CA SER A 89 -6.10 13.71 -48.50
C SER A 89 -6.85 14.19 -47.25
N THR A 90 -6.70 13.44 -46.15
CA THR A 90 -7.23 13.82 -44.83
C THR A 90 -6.72 15.21 -44.42
N ASP A 91 -7.67 16.06 -44.05
CA ASP A 91 -7.47 17.50 -43.89
C ASP A 91 -6.31 17.91 -42.99
N LYS A 92 -5.33 18.61 -43.58
CA LYS A 92 -4.19 19.21 -42.86
C LYS A 92 -4.58 20.46 -42.06
N THR A 93 -5.85 20.84 -42.03
CA THR A 93 -6.38 22.04 -41.35
C THR A 93 -6.80 21.79 -39.89
N GLN A 94 -6.87 20.53 -39.43
CA GLN A 94 -7.20 20.23 -38.03
C GLN A 94 -5.99 20.44 -37.10
N PRO A 95 -6.11 21.24 -36.02
CA PRO A 95 -5.01 21.49 -35.10
C PRO A 95 -4.60 20.21 -34.36
N TYR A 96 -3.28 19.99 -34.24
CA TYR A 96 -2.71 18.78 -33.65
C TYR A 96 -3.18 18.55 -32.20
N LYS A 97 -4.15 17.65 -32.02
CA LYS A 97 -4.57 17.14 -30.72
C LYS A 97 -3.60 16.03 -30.29
N PRO A 98 -2.81 16.20 -29.22
CA PRO A 98 -1.87 15.17 -28.79
C PRO A 98 -2.62 13.92 -28.33
N ARG A 99 -2.23 12.74 -28.84
CA ARG A 99 -2.87 11.46 -28.48
C ARG A 99 -2.70 11.18 -26.98
N THR A 100 -3.79 11.27 -26.23
CA THR A 100 -3.83 11.02 -24.79
C THR A 100 -4.03 9.53 -24.51
N PHE A 101 -2.93 8.79 -24.40
CA PHE A 101 -2.96 7.39 -23.98
C PHE A 101 -3.62 7.25 -22.60
N LYS A 102 -4.75 6.54 -22.55
CA LYS A 102 -5.38 6.08 -21.30
C LYS A 102 -4.57 4.93 -20.70
N ARG A 103 -4.83 4.61 -19.43
CA ARG A 103 -4.26 3.43 -18.74
C ARG A 103 -5.38 2.41 -18.57
N ASP A 104 -5.10 1.14 -18.85
CA ASP A 104 -6.07 0.05 -18.71
C ASP A 104 -6.35 -0.26 -17.22
N ASN A 105 -5.34 -0.03 -16.36
CA ASN A 105 -5.40 -0.24 -14.91
C ASN A 105 -4.78 0.98 -14.19
N PRO A 106 -5.44 1.56 -13.17
CA PRO A 106 -4.90 2.67 -12.37
C PRO A 106 -3.51 2.44 -11.76
N LYS A 107 -3.10 1.18 -11.52
CA LYS A 107 -1.81 0.81 -10.93
C LYS A 107 -0.69 0.59 -11.97
N ARG A 108 -0.98 0.26 -13.24
CA ARG A 108 0.04 0.07 -14.31
C ARG A 108 0.75 1.41 -14.61
N PRO A 109 2.08 1.54 -14.54
CA PRO A 109 2.78 2.79 -14.89
C PRO A 109 2.36 3.35 -16.25
N ARG A 110 2.26 4.68 -16.39
CA ARG A 110 1.84 5.31 -17.65
C ARG A 110 3.04 5.63 -18.53
N GLU A 111 3.16 4.91 -19.64
CA GLU A 111 4.13 5.18 -20.69
C GLU A 111 4.00 6.61 -21.23
N ILE A 112 5.14 7.28 -21.37
CA ILE A 112 5.26 8.68 -21.81
C ILE A 112 6.45 8.76 -22.77
N SER A 113 6.28 9.40 -23.92
CA SER A 113 7.39 9.63 -24.85
C SER A 113 8.47 10.52 -24.21
N SER A 114 9.73 10.07 -24.30
CA SER A 114 10.92 10.83 -23.90
C SER A 114 11.15 12.10 -24.73
N LYS A 115 10.59 12.17 -25.95
CA LYS A 115 10.77 13.30 -26.90
C LYS A 115 9.85 14.50 -26.61
N LYS A 116 9.47 14.73 -25.34
CA LYS A 116 8.66 15.89 -24.94
C LYS A 116 9.49 17.18 -25.02
N ARG A 117 9.14 18.07 -25.95
CA ARG A 117 9.74 19.41 -26.05
C ARG A 117 9.41 20.23 -24.80
N VAL A 118 10.43 20.81 -24.17
CA VAL A 118 10.27 21.77 -23.07
C VAL A 118 9.76 23.11 -23.65
N PRO A 119 8.75 23.77 -23.04
CA PRO A 119 8.32 25.09 -23.49
C PRO A 119 9.44 26.12 -23.26
N LYS A 120 9.77 26.91 -24.29
CA LYS A 120 10.82 27.94 -24.22
C LYS A 120 10.48 29.09 -23.29
N PHE A 121 9.19 29.47 -23.24
CA PHE A 121 8.70 30.50 -22.35
C PHE A 121 8.31 29.88 -21.00
N ARG A 122 8.89 30.41 -19.91
CA ARG A 122 8.30 30.30 -18.57
C ARG A 122 7.27 31.42 -18.45
N ASN A 123 6.07 31.13 -17.96
CA ASN A 123 5.11 32.18 -17.64
C ASN A 123 5.62 32.93 -16.40
N ILE A 124 6.27 34.08 -16.60
CA ILE A 124 6.79 34.92 -15.50
C ILE A 124 5.60 35.47 -14.67
N LEU A 125 4.51 35.86 -15.35
CA LEU A 125 3.20 36.16 -14.75
C LEU A 125 2.39 34.90 -14.34
N GLY A 126 3.03 33.73 -14.26
CA GLY A 126 2.36 32.42 -14.11
C GLY A 126 1.63 32.20 -12.78
N ASN A 127 1.69 33.15 -11.86
CA ASN A 127 1.06 33.10 -10.53
C ASN A 127 -0.31 33.80 -10.51
N GLU A 128 -0.49 34.85 -11.32
CA GLU A 128 -1.75 35.59 -11.49
C GLU A 128 -2.76 34.80 -12.33
N LYS A 129 -3.21 33.70 -11.76
CA LYS A 129 -4.29 32.88 -12.32
C LYS A 129 -5.61 33.52 -11.86
N ILE A 130 -5.90 34.66 -12.49
CA ILE A 130 -6.96 35.65 -12.16
C ILE A 130 -8.31 34.95 -11.94
N ASN A 131 -8.74 34.12 -12.88
CA ASN A 131 -10.00 33.37 -12.79
C ASN A 131 -9.83 31.94 -12.23
N LYS A 132 -9.04 31.82 -11.15
CA LYS A 132 -9.09 30.69 -10.21
C LYS A 132 -10.51 30.50 -9.66
N ASN A 133 -11.28 29.52 -10.14
CA ASN A 133 -12.37 28.96 -9.34
C ASN A 133 -11.76 28.20 -8.14
N ILE A 134 -11.36 28.95 -7.13
CA ILE A 134 -10.81 28.45 -5.88
C ILE A 134 -11.96 27.81 -5.11
N LYS A 135 -11.83 26.52 -4.80
CA LYS A 135 -12.78 25.83 -3.92
C LYS A 135 -12.57 26.36 -2.51
N TYR A 136 -13.43 27.28 -2.10
CA TYR A 136 -13.47 27.82 -0.74
C TYR A 136 -13.81 26.70 0.25
N ASP A 137 -13.03 26.60 1.32
CA ASP A 137 -13.34 25.73 2.47
C ASP A 137 -13.94 26.62 3.56
N PRO A 138 -15.23 26.47 3.92
CA PRO A 138 -15.90 27.39 4.84
C PRO A 138 -15.35 27.34 6.28
N ARG A 139 -14.39 26.46 6.58
CA ARG A 139 -13.67 26.39 7.85
C ARG A 139 -12.43 27.29 7.88
N PHE A 140 -11.97 27.76 6.72
CA PHE A 140 -10.70 28.48 6.54
C PHE A 140 -10.84 29.71 5.62
N ASP A 141 -12.06 30.19 5.41
CA ASP A 141 -12.38 31.38 4.61
C ASP A 141 -12.83 32.51 5.54
N GLU A 142 -12.13 33.65 5.49
CA GLU A 142 -12.37 34.82 6.35
C GLU A 142 -13.81 35.36 6.25
N ARG A 143 -14.49 35.09 5.13
CA ARG A 143 -15.88 35.52 4.89
C ARG A 143 -16.92 34.69 5.65
N CYS A 144 -16.53 33.57 6.26
CA CYS A 144 -17.45 32.73 7.04
C CYS A 144 -17.70 33.24 8.47
N GLY A 145 -17.08 34.35 8.87
CA GLY A 145 -17.35 35.05 10.13
C GLY A 145 -16.49 34.59 11.31
N ALA A 146 -16.75 35.16 12.48
CA ALA A 146 -16.06 34.81 13.71
C ALA A 146 -16.58 33.48 14.30
N PHE A 147 -15.74 32.80 15.07
CA PHE A 147 -16.13 31.58 15.79
C PHE A 147 -17.07 31.90 16.96
N ASP A 148 -18.25 31.30 16.95
CA ASP A 148 -19.23 31.34 18.04
C ASP A 148 -19.12 30.07 18.90
N GLU A 149 -18.70 30.20 20.16
CA GLU A 149 -18.58 29.06 21.07
C GLU A 149 -19.95 28.50 21.49
N PHE A 150 -21.00 29.31 21.63
CA PHE A 150 -22.33 28.83 22.04
C PHE A 150 -22.92 27.90 20.97
N LEU A 151 -22.91 28.33 19.71
CA LEU A 151 -23.30 27.51 18.56
C LEU A 151 -22.41 26.28 18.40
N TYR A 152 -21.11 26.38 18.65
CA TYR A 152 -20.22 25.21 18.66
C TYR A 152 -20.59 24.21 19.77
N ARG A 153 -20.79 24.67 21.01
CA ARG A 153 -21.12 23.80 22.17
C ARG A 153 -22.48 23.14 22.01
N ALA A 154 -23.48 23.86 21.50
CA ALA A 154 -24.80 23.30 21.21
C ALA A 154 -24.73 22.17 20.17
N ASN A 155 -24.13 22.45 19.01
CA ASN A 155 -24.14 21.51 17.86
C ASN A 155 -23.10 20.39 17.95
N TYR A 156 -21.97 20.60 18.66
CA TYR A 156 -20.82 19.69 18.67
C TYR A 156 -20.38 19.21 20.06
N SER A 157 -21.24 19.34 21.08
CA SER A 157 -21.05 18.79 22.43
C SER A 157 -20.58 17.32 22.43
N PHE A 158 -21.17 16.48 21.57
CA PHE A 158 -20.83 15.05 21.43
C PHE A 158 -19.35 14.77 21.10
N LEU A 159 -18.62 15.74 20.53
CA LEU A 159 -17.19 15.60 20.28
C LEU A 159 -16.38 15.41 21.57
N ASP A 160 -16.85 15.97 22.70
CA ASP A 160 -16.16 15.84 24.00
C ASP A 160 -16.39 14.46 24.66
N ASP A 161 -17.34 13.65 24.17
CA ASP A 161 -17.43 12.23 24.47
C ASP A 161 -16.52 11.39 23.57
N ILE A 162 -16.54 11.63 22.25
CA ILE A 162 -15.64 10.95 21.30
C ILE A 162 -14.17 11.15 21.70
N ARG A 163 -13.75 12.39 21.96
CA ARG A 163 -12.40 12.73 22.46
C ARG A 163 -12.05 12.02 23.77
N ARG A 164 -13.05 11.71 24.62
CA ARG A 164 -12.86 11.01 25.89
C ARG A 164 -12.68 9.51 25.66
N GLU A 165 -13.34 8.93 24.68
CA GLU A 165 -13.17 7.53 24.28
C GLU A 165 -11.84 7.32 23.54
N GLU A 166 -11.50 8.18 22.57
CA GLU A 166 -10.20 8.20 21.90
C GLU A 166 -9.05 8.30 22.90
N LYS A 167 -9.13 9.21 23.89
CA LYS A 167 -8.13 9.31 24.97
C LYS A 167 -8.03 8.05 25.83
N LYS A 168 -9.15 7.38 26.15
CA LYS A 168 -9.13 6.09 26.88
C LYS A 168 -8.45 5.00 26.05
N VAL A 169 -8.80 4.88 24.77
CA VAL A 169 -8.23 3.87 23.85
C VAL A 169 -6.73 4.12 23.64
N TRP A 170 -6.34 5.37 23.34
CA TRP A 170 -4.93 5.76 23.21
C TRP A 170 -4.13 5.46 24.48
N PHE A 171 -4.66 5.81 25.65
CA PHE A 171 -4.02 5.51 26.94
C PHE A 171 -3.84 4.00 27.16
N LEU A 172 -4.86 3.19 26.84
CA LEU A 172 -4.77 1.73 26.97
C LEU A 172 -3.75 1.10 26.01
N LEU A 173 -3.73 1.52 24.74
CA LEU A 173 -2.75 1.07 23.75
C LEU A 173 -1.32 1.45 24.18
N PHE A 174 -1.11 2.74 24.49
CA PHE A 174 0.17 3.28 24.97
C PHE A 174 0.69 2.51 26.20
N PHE A 175 -0.17 2.23 27.19
CA PHE A 175 0.23 1.46 28.37
C PHE A 175 0.52 -0.03 28.11
N GLU A 176 0.04 -0.61 27.00
CA GLU A 176 0.42 -1.97 26.59
C GLU A 176 1.70 -1.95 25.73
N ASP A 177 1.88 -0.97 24.84
CA ASP A 177 3.13 -0.76 24.08
C ASP A 177 4.33 -0.53 25.00
N PHE A 178 4.18 0.22 26.09
CA PHE A 178 5.24 0.36 27.09
C PHE A 178 5.53 -0.96 27.85
N ARG A 179 4.58 -1.90 27.93
CA ARG A 179 4.82 -3.24 28.51
C ARG A 179 5.51 -4.18 27.52
N THR A 180 5.10 -4.17 26.25
CA THR A 180 5.71 -4.99 25.19
C THR A 180 7.14 -4.52 24.91
N LEU A 181 7.39 -3.21 24.86
CA LEU A 181 8.71 -2.62 24.74
C LEU A 181 9.62 -3.00 25.92
N ALA A 182 9.16 -2.83 27.16
CA ALA A 182 9.94 -3.20 28.35
C ALA A 182 10.29 -4.70 28.40
N GLU A 183 9.41 -5.59 27.90
CA GLU A 183 9.73 -7.02 27.80
C GLU A 183 10.68 -7.33 26.63
N SER A 184 10.52 -6.62 25.51
CA SER A 184 11.44 -6.67 24.37
C SER A 184 12.86 -6.27 24.79
N ASP A 185 13.01 -5.20 25.57
CA ASP A 185 14.31 -4.73 26.04
C ASP A 185 14.96 -5.65 27.07
N ARG A 186 14.18 -6.26 27.99
CA ARG A 186 14.68 -7.37 28.83
C ARG A 186 15.20 -8.54 27.98
N ARG A 187 14.49 -8.90 26.90
CA ARG A 187 14.90 -9.96 25.97
C ARG A 187 16.17 -9.58 25.19
N LYS A 188 16.29 -8.33 24.73
CA LYS A 188 17.52 -7.79 24.10
C LYS A 188 18.71 -7.84 25.06
N GLU A 189 18.52 -7.46 26.34
CA GLU A 189 19.58 -7.53 27.36
C GLU A 189 20.04 -8.96 27.63
N VAL A 190 19.10 -9.91 27.79
CA VAL A 190 19.43 -11.35 27.93
C VAL A 190 20.23 -11.85 26.72
N ILE A 191 19.88 -11.45 25.50
CA ILE A 191 20.63 -11.84 24.29
C ILE A 191 22.02 -11.17 24.27
N ARG A 192 22.15 -9.91 24.69
CA ARG A 192 23.44 -9.20 24.79
C ARG A 192 24.35 -9.79 25.87
N GLU A 193 23.82 -10.35 26.95
CA GLU A 193 24.59 -11.15 27.92
C GLU A 193 25.04 -12.49 27.34
N LEU A 194 24.15 -13.23 26.67
CA LEU A 194 24.50 -14.52 26.07
C LEU A 194 25.57 -14.39 24.99
N ARG A 195 25.57 -13.27 24.24
CA ARG A 195 26.67 -12.91 23.33
C ARG A 195 27.97 -12.62 24.10
N ARG A 196 27.93 -11.86 25.19
CA ARG A 196 29.12 -11.61 26.06
C ARG A 196 29.69 -12.90 26.67
N GLU A 197 28.84 -13.76 27.23
CA GLU A 197 29.20 -15.10 27.74
C GLU A 197 29.92 -15.93 26.67
N ASN A 198 29.41 -15.96 25.44
CA ASN A 198 30.01 -16.75 24.37
C ASN A 198 31.30 -16.14 23.81
N ASN A 199 31.40 -14.81 23.74
CA ASN A 199 32.65 -14.13 23.36
C ASN A 199 33.76 -14.38 24.40
N GLU A 200 33.42 -14.39 25.68
CA GLU A 200 34.37 -14.65 26.76
C GLU A 200 34.82 -16.12 26.80
N ARG A 201 33.90 -17.06 26.51
CA ARG A 201 34.28 -18.47 26.29
C ARG A 201 35.25 -18.63 25.11
N LEU A 202 35.02 -17.93 23.99
CA LEU A 202 35.92 -17.97 22.83
C LEU A 202 37.33 -17.44 23.16
N ARG A 203 37.44 -16.37 23.95
CA ARG A 203 38.74 -15.88 24.47
C ARG A 203 39.49 -16.91 25.30
N GLN A 204 38.75 -17.76 26.02
CA GLN A 204 39.28 -18.86 26.83
C GLN A 204 39.50 -20.15 26.01
N GLY A 205 39.38 -20.10 24.67
CA GLY A 205 39.48 -21.27 23.79
C GLY A 205 38.30 -22.25 23.89
N LEU A 206 37.27 -21.93 24.66
CA LEU A 206 36.12 -22.79 24.91
C LEU A 206 35.00 -22.56 23.88
N LYS A 207 34.42 -23.64 23.36
CA LYS A 207 33.30 -23.54 22.40
C LYS A 207 32.10 -22.75 22.98
N PRO A 208 31.44 -21.89 22.16
CA PRO A 208 30.20 -21.23 22.52
C PRO A 208 29.09 -22.20 22.96
N VAL A 209 28.16 -21.71 23.78
CA VAL A 209 26.96 -22.43 24.20
C VAL A 209 25.73 -21.61 23.82
N PHE A 210 24.99 -22.11 22.82
CA PHE A 210 23.73 -21.51 22.39
C PHE A 210 22.57 -22.07 23.24
N LYS A 211 21.69 -21.18 23.72
CA LYS A 211 20.56 -21.54 24.59
C LYS A 211 19.25 -21.55 23.80
N THR A 212 18.38 -22.52 24.07
CA THR A 212 17.12 -22.71 23.32
C THR A 212 16.14 -21.55 23.54
N ARG A 213 15.17 -21.37 22.63
CA ARG A 213 14.07 -20.38 22.78
C ARG A 213 13.39 -20.48 24.18
N ALA A 214 13.29 -21.69 24.75
CA ALA A 214 12.73 -21.90 26.10
C ALA A 214 13.67 -21.47 27.25
N GLN A 215 14.97 -21.79 27.16
CA GLN A 215 15.97 -21.37 28.16
C GLN A 215 16.14 -19.84 28.18
N ILE A 216 16.11 -19.19 27.02
CA ILE A 216 16.12 -17.72 26.90
C ILE A 216 14.91 -17.10 27.60
N ARG A 217 13.69 -17.65 27.37
CA ARG A 217 12.48 -17.21 28.09
C ARG A 217 12.61 -17.36 29.61
N ARG A 218 13.21 -18.46 30.10
CA ARG A 218 13.44 -18.66 31.53
C ARG A 218 14.32 -17.56 32.14
N ARG A 219 15.45 -17.23 31.50
CA ARG A 219 16.35 -16.14 31.95
C ARG A 219 15.69 -14.75 31.94
N VAL A 220 14.82 -14.46 30.96
CA VAL A 220 14.05 -13.20 30.94
C VAL A 220 13.10 -13.12 32.15
N LEU A 221 12.43 -14.24 32.49
CA LEU A 221 11.55 -14.32 33.66
C LEU A 221 12.32 -14.23 34.98
N GLU A 222 13.50 -14.85 35.09
CA GLU A 222 14.39 -14.76 36.26
C GLU A 222 14.80 -13.31 36.55
N LYS A 223 15.19 -12.54 35.53
CA LYS A 223 15.47 -11.10 35.68
C LYS A 223 14.26 -10.30 36.14
N LYS A 224 13.13 -10.50 35.46
CA LYS A 224 11.86 -9.82 35.77
C LYS A 224 11.39 -10.10 37.21
N PHE A 225 11.60 -11.32 37.69
CA PHE A 225 11.38 -11.69 39.09
C PHE A 225 12.35 -10.96 40.03
N GLY A 226 13.64 -10.90 39.69
CA GLY A 226 14.64 -10.13 40.42
C GLY A 226 14.33 -8.62 40.53
N GLU A 227 13.89 -7.99 39.44
CA GLU A 227 13.41 -6.60 39.41
C GLU A 227 12.19 -6.39 40.31
N LEU A 228 11.20 -7.29 40.25
CA LEU A 228 9.99 -7.24 41.08
C LEU A 228 10.28 -7.47 42.57
N LYS A 229 11.27 -8.31 42.89
CA LYS A 229 11.76 -8.52 44.26
C LYS A 229 12.51 -7.28 44.78
N LYS A 230 13.45 -6.73 44.00
CA LYS A 230 14.17 -5.47 44.33
C LYS A 230 13.23 -4.29 44.55
N SER A 231 12.18 -4.17 43.75
CA SER A 231 11.21 -3.06 43.82
C SER A 231 10.04 -3.28 44.79
N ASN A 232 10.08 -4.37 45.59
CA ASN A 232 9.02 -4.81 46.51
C ASN A 232 7.60 -4.84 45.90
N LYS A 233 7.50 -5.13 44.61
CA LYS A 233 6.23 -5.20 43.84
C LYS A 233 5.82 -6.64 43.51
N LEU A 234 6.64 -7.62 43.91
CA LEU A 234 6.44 -9.04 43.63
C LEU A 234 5.09 -9.57 44.11
N ASN A 235 4.72 -9.36 45.38
CA ASN A 235 3.46 -9.89 45.93
C ASN A 235 2.23 -9.38 45.18
N ARG A 236 2.19 -8.08 44.86
CA ARG A 236 1.11 -7.45 44.07
C ARG A 236 1.07 -7.95 42.62
N TYR A 237 2.22 -8.29 42.03
CA TYR A 237 2.27 -8.93 40.71
C TYR A 237 1.76 -10.38 40.77
N MET A 238 2.12 -11.14 41.80
CA MET A 238 1.67 -12.52 41.99
C MET A 238 0.15 -12.60 42.24
N GLN A 239 -0.41 -11.71 43.07
CA GLN A 239 -1.85 -11.55 43.27
C GLN A 239 -2.57 -11.30 41.94
N ARG A 240 -2.16 -10.26 41.20
CA ARG A 240 -2.73 -9.93 39.87
C ARG A 240 -2.62 -11.08 38.86
N ARG A 241 -1.52 -11.85 38.88
CA ARG A 241 -1.38 -13.03 38.01
C ARG A 241 -2.26 -14.22 38.45
N ALA A 242 -2.50 -14.38 39.75
CA ALA A 242 -3.44 -15.38 40.26
C ALA A 242 -4.89 -14.99 39.92
N GLU A 243 -5.26 -13.71 40.06
CA GLU A 243 -6.53 -13.15 39.61
C GLU A 243 -6.75 -13.38 38.11
N GLN A 244 -5.79 -12.99 37.25
CA GLN A 244 -5.86 -13.24 35.80
C GLN A 244 -6.05 -14.72 35.47
N LYS A 245 -5.37 -15.64 36.15
CA LYS A 245 -5.61 -17.08 35.98
C LYS A 245 -7.04 -17.49 36.36
N LYS A 246 -7.59 -16.96 37.47
CA LYS A 246 -8.98 -17.23 37.89
C LYS A 246 -10.00 -16.71 36.86
N PHE A 247 -9.76 -15.54 36.24
CA PHE A 247 -10.60 -15.03 35.17
C PHE A 247 -10.53 -15.93 33.92
N VAL A 248 -9.33 -16.24 33.41
CA VAL A 248 -9.19 -17.14 32.24
C VAL A 248 -9.81 -18.52 32.49
N LEU A 249 -9.63 -19.11 33.68
CA LEU A 249 -10.30 -20.36 34.06
C LEU A 249 -11.83 -20.24 34.07
N ARG A 250 -12.39 -19.15 34.61
CA ARG A 250 -13.83 -18.88 34.56
C ARG A 250 -14.33 -18.71 33.13
N ASP A 251 -13.61 -17.94 32.30
CA ASP A 251 -14.00 -17.69 30.91
C ASP A 251 -13.95 -18.99 30.10
N CYS A 252 -12.93 -19.86 30.29
CA CYS A 252 -12.88 -21.20 29.71
C CYS A 252 -14.04 -22.10 30.19
N ILE A 253 -14.37 -22.11 31.48
CA ILE A 253 -15.49 -22.89 32.02
C ILE A 253 -16.83 -22.40 31.43
N ILE A 254 -17.03 -21.08 31.34
CA ILE A 254 -18.22 -20.47 30.72
C ILE A 254 -18.27 -20.84 29.23
N LEU A 255 -17.15 -20.82 28.51
CA LEU A 255 -17.08 -21.26 27.11
C LEU A 255 -17.48 -22.73 26.96
N CYS A 256 -16.95 -23.64 27.80
CA CYS A 256 -17.33 -25.06 27.75
C CYS A 256 -18.82 -25.30 28.08
N LEU A 257 -19.39 -24.54 29.02
CA LEU A 257 -20.80 -24.64 29.40
C LEU A 257 -21.76 -24.02 28.36
N VAL A 258 -21.35 -22.93 27.69
CA VAL A 258 -22.19 -22.20 26.71
C VAL A 258 -22.10 -22.79 25.32
N TYR A 259 -20.91 -23.26 24.89
CA TYR A 259 -20.72 -23.84 23.56
C TYR A 259 -20.82 -25.36 23.53
N GLY A 260 -20.98 -26.01 24.69
CA GLY A 260 -21.27 -27.43 24.82
C GLY A 260 -20.20 -28.31 24.19
N PHE A 261 -19.20 -28.71 24.98
CA PHE A 261 -18.24 -29.74 24.57
C PHE A 261 -18.94 -31.12 24.58
N VAL A 262 -19.77 -31.35 23.56
CA VAL A 262 -20.42 -32.63 23.27
C VAL A 262 -19.38 -33.53 22.59
N GLU A 263 -18.47 -34.08 23.41
CA GLU A 263 -17.69 -35.26 23.04
C GLU A 263 -18.28 -36.48 23.73
N PHE A 264 -19.08 -37.24 22.97
CA PHE A 264 -19.25 -38.69 23.08
C PHE A 264 -19.68 -39.23 21.71
#